data_AF-A0A8C6YX89-F1
#
_entry.id   AF-A0A8C6YX89-F1
#
_cell.length_a   1.000
_cell.length_b   1.000
_cell.length_c   1.000
_cell.angle_alpha   90.00
_cell.angle_beta   90.00
_cell.angle_gamma   90.00
#
_symmetry.space_group_name_H-M   'P 1'
#
loop_
_entity.id
_entity.type
_entity.pdbx_description
1 polymer ?
#
loop_
_entity_poly.entity_id
_entity_poly.type
_entity_poly.pdbx_seq_one_letter_code
_entity_poly.pdbx_strand_id
1 'polypeptide(L)'
;MAGAGHPGHRWSRPSRKEEDEEEEEDPVDAMVARTGCAAQHGALQECMGAQRDWRRCQEHVRALRDCMARHERELVKRKTQTVGLHSN
;
A
#
# COMPACT_ATOMS: atom_id res chain seq x y z
N MET A 1 5.85 41.34 -25.08
CA MET A 1 6.25 39.93 -24.92
C MET A 1 6.17 39.62 -23.45
N ALA A 2 5.13 38.92 -23.00
CA ALA A 2 4.93 38.62 -21.58
C ALA A 2 4.34 37.21 -21.45
N GLY A 3 5.22 36.23 -21.22
CA GLY A 3 4.83 34.90 -20.78
C GLY A 3 5.05 34.80 -19.28
N ALA A 4 3.97 34.72 -18.50
CA ALA A 4 4.02 34.52 -17.07
C ALA A 4 4.64 33.15 -16.76
N GLY A 5 5.75 33.15 -16.01
CA GLY A 5 6.37 31.92 -15.51
C GLY A 5 5.49 31.27 -14.44
N HIS A 6 5.21 29.99 -14.61
CA HIS A 6 4.44 29.19 -13.65
C HIS A 6 5.30 28.94 -12.41
N PRO A 7 4.80 29.19 -11.18
CA PRO A 7 5.58 28.90 -9.97
C PRO A 7 5.70 27.39 -9.79
N GLY A 8 6.92 26.88 -9.97
CA GLY A 8 7.24 25.46 -9.74
C GLY A 8 6.94 25.05 -8.31
N HIS A 9 6.26 23.92 -8.13
CA HIS A 9 6.01 23.35 -6.82
C HIS A 9 7.34 22.90 -6.20
N ARG A 10 7.84 23.65 -5.22
CA ARG A 10 9.04 23.35 -4.44
C ARG A 10 8.68 22.27 -3.43
N TRP A 11 9.00 21.00 -3.71
CA TRP A 11 8.91 19.93 -2.71
C TRP A 11 10.05 20.10 -1.71
N SER A 12 9.95 21.10 -0.82
CA SER A 12 10.80 21.17 0.35
C SER A 12 10.22 20.19 1.37
N ARG A 13 10.67 18.93 1.37
CA ARG A 13 10.52 18.06 2.55
C ARG A 13 11.43 18.67 3.62
N PRO A 14 10.90 19.22 4.73
CA PRO A 14 11.76 19.68 5.80
C PRO A 14 12.43 18.44 6.39
N SER A 15 13.74 18.32 6.14
CA SER A 15 14.60 17.38 6.86
C SER A 15 14.53 17.75 8.33
N ARG A 16 13.75 16.99 9.10
CA ARG A 16 13.80 17.03 10.55
C ARG A 16 13.84 15.59 11.02
N LYS A 17 14.98 15.25 11.62
CA LYS A 17 15.34 14.03 12.35
C LYS A 17 16.09 12.99 11.51
N GLU A 18 17.39 13.19 11.41
CA GLU A 18 18.38 12.15 11.15
C GLU A 18 18.77 11.46 12.49
N GLU A 19 17.82 10.94 13.30
CA GLU A 19 18.18 10.26 14.57
C GLU A 19 17.24 9.11 15.02
N ASP A 20 16.30 8.65 14.20
CA ASP A 20 15.62 7.37 14.43
C ASP A 20 15.91 6.46 13.24
N GLU A 21 17.01 5.72 13.31
CA GLU A 21 17.31 4.56 12.45
C GLU A 21 16.41 3.36 12.82
N GLU A 22 15.15 3.60 13.17
CA GLU A 22 14.13 2.56 13.08
C GLU A 22 13.78 2.52 11.59
N GLU A 23 14.46 1.61 10.88
CA GLU A 23 14.15 1.16 9.51
C GLU A 23 12.71 1.52 9.14
N GLU A 24 12.50 2.65 8.43
CA GLU A 24 11.15 3.14 8.12
C GLU A 24 10.46 2.05 7.28
N GLU A 25 9.69 1.19 7.94
CA GLU A 25 8.84 0.21 7.27
C GLU A 25 8.01 0.98 6.24
N ASP A 26 8.06 0.52 4.99
CA ASP A 26 7.32 1.19 3.93
C ASP A 26 5.84 1.26 4.35
N PRO A 27 5.20 2.45 4.30
CA PRO A 27 3.81 2.59 4.73
C PRO A 27 2.86 1.58 4.06
N VAL A 28 3.17 1.11 2.85
CA VAL A 28 2.43 0.05 2.17
C VAL A 28 2.67 -1.30 2.83
N ASP A 29 3.91 -1.66 3.16
CA ASP A 29 4.24 -2.91 3.86
C ASP A 29 3.51 -2.99 5.22
N ALA A 30 3.55 -1.92 6.01
CA ALA A 30 2.84 -1.83 7.27
C ALA A 30 1.31 -1.98 7.10
N MET A 31 0.74 -1.42 6.03
CA MET A 31 -0.68 -1.61 5.71
C MET A 31 -0.99 -3.05 5.31
N VAL A 32 -0.16 -3.65 4.46
CA VAL A 32 -0.33 -5.02 3.96
C VAL A 32 -0.21 -6.04 5.11
N ALA A 33 0.68 -5.81 6.07
CA ALA A 33 0.80 -6.63 7.26
C ALA A 33 -0.53 -6.70 8.04
N ARG A 34 -1.23 -5.56 8.16
CA ARG A 34 -2.53 -5.47 8.86
C ARG A 34 -3.67 -6.17 8.12
N THR A 35 -3.58 -6.36 6.80
CA THR A 35 -4.63 -7.04 6.04
C THR A 35 -4.52 -8.56 6.07
N GLY A 36 -3.35 -9.09 6.44
CA GLY A 36 -3.02 -10.51 6.35
C GLY A 36 -2.59 -10.96 4.96
N CYS A 37 -2.30 -10.01 4.05
CA CYS A 37 -1.87 -10.30 2.67
C CYS A 37 -0.35 -10.17 2.46
N ALA A 38 0.43 -10.12 3.55
CA ALA A 38 1.89 -9.95 3.52
C ALA A 38 2.61 -11.05 2.74
N ALA A 39 2.15 -12.30 2.82
CA ALA A 39 2.76 -13.40 2.06
C ALA A 39 2.67 -13.20 0.54
N GLN A 40 1.53 -12.72 0.03
CA GLN A 40 1.37 -12.45 -1.40
C GLN A 40 2.17 -11.22 -1.84
N HIS A 41 2.34 -10.25 -0.93
CA HIS A 41 3.17 -9.07 -1.19
C HIS A 41 4.65 -9.42 -1.25
N GLY A 42 5.16 -10.20 -0.29
CA GLY A 42 6.54 -10.71 -0.29
C GLY A 42 6.85 -11.52 -1.55
N ALA A 43 5.94 -12.43 -1.95
CA ALA A 43 6.10 -13.20 -3.19
C ALA A 43 6.16 -12.30 -4.44
N LEU A 44 5.39 -11.21 -4.47
CA LEU A 44 5.45 -10.24 -5.55
C LEU A 44 6.77 -9.46 -5.53
N GLN A 45 7.23 -9.01 -4.35
CA GLN A 45 8.52 -8.34 -4.17
C GLN A 45 9.69 -9.23 -4.60
N GLU A 46 9.70 -10.51 -4.20
CA GLU A 46 10.69 -11.50 -4.62
C GLU A 46 10.71 -11.69 -6.14
N CYS A 47 9.53 -11.84 -6.78
CA CYS A 47 9.46 -11.93 -8.24
C CYS A 47 10.00 -10.68 -8.91
N MET A 48 9.66 -9.49 -8.42
CA MET A 48 10.17 -8.23 -8.97
C MET A 48 11.68 -8.07 -8.75
N GLY A 49 12.20 -8.53 -7.61
CA GLY A 49 13.64 -8.57 -7.32
C GLY A 49 14.40 -9.51 -8.26
N ALA A 50 13.82 -10.66 -8.58
CA ALA A 50 14.44 -11.66 -9.46
C ALA A 50 14.30 -11.36 -10.96
N GLN A 51 13.09 -11.06 -11.43
CA GLN A 51 12.78 -10.90 -12.86
C GLN A 51 12.94 -9.45 -13.35
N ARG A 52 12.71 -8.45 -12.48
CA ARG A 52 12.63 -7.01 -12.80
C ARG A 52 11.65 -6.65 -13.92
N ASP A 53 10.76 -7.56 -14.28
CA ASP A 53 9.69 -7.39 -15.25
C ASP A 53 8.34 -7.76 -14.61
N TRP A 54 7.53 -6.73 -14.33
CA TRP A 54 6.22 -6.89 -13.70
C TRP A 54 5.26 -7.74 -14.54
N ARG A 55 5.45 -7.81 -15.87
CA ARG A 55 4.59 -8.63 -16.75
C ARG A 55 4.75 -10.11 -16.49
N ARG A 56 5.93 -10.54 -16.02
CA ARG A 56 6.21 -11.92 -15.63
C ARG A 56 5.69 -12.24 -14.23
N CYS A 57 5.52 -11.22 -13.39
CA CYS A 57 4.97 -11.34 -12.05
C CYS A 57 3.44 -11.20 -12.00
N GLN A 58 2.74 -11.25 -13.14
CA GLN A 58 1.28 -11.08 -13.18
C GLN A 58 0.50 -12.06 -12.29
N GLU A 59 1.00 -13.28 -12.12
CA GLU A 59 0.39 -14.26 -11.21
C GLU A 59 0.43 -13.77 -9.76
N HIS A 60 1.60 -13.31 -9.29
CA HIS A 60 1.76 -12.76 -7.94
C HIS A 60 0.94 -11.48 -7.74
N VAL A 61 0.86 -10.60 -8.76
CA VAL A 61 0.00 -9.41 -8.71
C VAL A 61 -1.48 -9.81 -8.58
N ARG A 62 -1.95 -10.81 -9.32
CA ARG A 62 -3.33 -11.33 -9.21
C ARG A 62 -3.58 -11.91 -7.83
N ALA A 63 -2.66 -12.71 -7.29
CA ALA A 63 -2.78 -13.29 -5.96
C ALA A 63 -2.90 -12.23 -4.86
N LEU A 64 -2.06 -11.18 -4.92
CA LEU A 64 -2.13 -10.05 -3.99
C LEU A 64 -3.48 -9.32 -4.09
N ARG A 65 -3.93 -9.02 -5.31
CA ARG A 65 -5.22 -8.34 -5.55
C ARG A 65 -6.39 -9.16 -5.01
N ASP A 66 -6.40 -10.47 -5.26
CA ASP A 66 -7.49 -11.33 -4.84
C ASP A 66 -7.54 -11.47 -3.30
N CYS A 67 -6.38 -11.47 -2.64
CA CYS A 67 -6.28 -11.39 -1.18
C CYS A 67 -6.88 -10.08 -0.63
N MET A 68 -6.48 -8.93 -1.19
CA MET A 68 -6.98 -7.63 -0.75
C MET A 68 -8.50 -7.50 -0.98
N ALA A 69 -9.00 -7.95 -2.13
CA ALA A 69 -10.44 -7.95 -2.39
C ALA A 69 -11.22 -8.85 -1.41
N ARG A 70 -10.63 -9.95 -0.95
CA ARG A 70 -11.21 -10.76 0.13
C ARG A 70 -11.22 -9.99 1.45
N HIS A 71 -10.11 -9.34 1.81
CA HIS A 71 -10.03 -8.52 3.02
C HIS A 71 -11.12 -7.43 3.03
N GLU A 72 -11.27 -6.66 1.95
CA GLU A 72 -12.30 -5.62 1.82
C GLU A 72 -13.72 -6.16 2.03
N ARG A 73 -14.04 -7.33 1.45
CA ARG A 73 -15.34 -7.98 1.66
C ARG A 73 -15.59 -8.34 3.12
N GLU A 74 -14.58 -8.84 3.82
CA GLU A 74 -14.68 -9.14 5.26
C GLU A 74 -14.79 -7.87 6.11
N LEU A 75 -14.13 -6.77 5.72
CA LEU A 75 -14.30 -5.47 6.37
C LEU A 75 -15.75 -4.97 6.25
N VAL A 76 -16.32 -5.04 5.03
CA VAL A 76 -17.71 -4.63 4.78
C VAL A 76 -18.68 -5.48 5.60
N LYS A 77 -18.52 -6.81 5.57
CA LYS A 77 -19.35 -7.73 6.39
C LYS A 77 -19.28 -7.38 7.87
N ARG A 78 -18.06 -7.19 8.41
CA ARG A 78 -17.88 -6.84 9.82
C ARG A 78 -18.54 -5.50 10.14
N LYS A 79 -18.37 -4.49 9.28
CA LYS A 79 -19.02 -3.17 9.46
C LYS A 79 -20.54 -3.29 9.45
N THR A 80 -21.12 -4.06 8.52
CA THR A 80 -22.57 -4.29 8.47
C THR A 80 -23.09 -5.01 9.71
N GLN A 81 -22.35 -6.00 10.22
CA GLN A 81 -22.70 -6.70 11.45
C GLN A 81 -22.64 -5.76 12.66
N THR A 82 -21.57 -4.96 12.79
CA THR A 82 -21.45 -3.98 13.87
C THR A 82 -22.58 -2.95 13.83
N VAL A 83 -22.96 -2.44 12.66
CA VAL A 83 -24.08 -1.48 12.56
C VAL A 83 -25.41 -2.12 12.97
N GLY A 84 -25.64 -3.40 12.62
CA GLY A 84 -26.81 -4.15 13.08
C GLY A 84 -26.82 -4.39 14.60
N LEU A 85 -25.64 -4.55 15.23
CA LEU A 85 -25.50 -4.73 16.68
C LEU A 85 -25.71 -3.44 17.48
N HIS A 86 -25.42 -2.27 16.93
CA HIS A 86 -25.58 -0.96 17.61
C HIS A 86 -26.98 -0.34 17.43
N SER A 87 -27.88 -1.01 16.69
CA SER A 87 -29.24 -0.52 16.38
C SER A 87 -30.33 -1.19 17.24
N ASN A 88 -29.96 -1.86 18.34
CA ASN A 88 -30.87 -2.54 19.26
C ASN A 88 -30.73 -1.96 20.68
#